data_AF-A0A101XET2-F1
#
_entry.id   AF-A0A101XET2-F1
#
_cell.length_a   1.000
_cell.length_b   1.000
_cell.length_c   1.000
_cell.angle_alpha   90.00
_cell.angle_beta   90.00
_cell.angle_gamma   90.00
#
_symmetry.space_group_name_H-M   'P 1'
#
loop_
_entity.id
_entity.type
_entity.pdbx_description
1 polymer ?
#
loop_
_entity_poly.entity_id
_entity_poly.type
_entity_poly.pdbx_seq_one_letter_code
_entity_poly.pdbx_strand_id
1 'polypeptide(L)'
;MSPPVVFIFGDCPPPHLKDLVMWGFSVASLSRCPGVEHVADVRSYIEGKFVIIVGDRELAEELGVGHATVAEAEEFLRWLSKEVPVVYKPYMQ
;
A
#
# COMPACT_ATOMS: atom_id res chain seq x y z
N MET A 1 -6.34 15.70 1.67
CA MET A 1 -5.98 15.14 0.35
C MET A 1 -5.93 13.63 0.50
N SER A 2 -6.43 12.85 -0.46
CA SER A 2 -6.20 11.39 -0.43
C SER A 2 -4.69 11.14 -0.47
N PRO A 3 -4.17 10.22 0.36
CA PRO A 3 -2.75 9.91 0.34
C PRO A 3 -2.35 9.47 -1.08
N PRO A 4 -1.18 9.92 -1.57
CA PRO A 4 -0.88 9.92 -2.99
C PRO A 4 -0.71 8.51 -3.57
N VAL A 5 -0.41 7.51 -2.72
CA VAL A 5 -0.05 6.14 -3.13
C VAL A 5 -0.79 5.11 -2.27
N VAL A 6 -1.32 4.07 -2.92
CA VAL A 6 -2.02 2.94 -2.29
C VAL A 6 -1.30 1.62 -2.60
N PHE A 7 -1.04 0.83 -1.56
CA PHE A 7 -0.62 -0.57 -1.68
C PHE A 7 -1.84 -1.48 -1.52
N ILE A 8 -2.16 -2.27 -2.54
CA ILE A 8 -3.28 -3.22 -2.55
C ILE A 8 -2.73 -4.64 -2.52
N PHE A 9 -3.16 -5.43 -1.53
CA PHE A 9 -2.80 -6.83 -1.38
C PHE A 9 -3.97 -7.72 -1.82
N GLY A 10 -3.69 -8.84 -2.50
CA GLY A 10 -4.73 -9.83 -2.82
C GLY A 10 -5.35 -10.41 -1.54
N ASP A 11 -4.51 -10.82 -0.61
CA ASP A 11 -4.88 -11.33 0.71
C ASP A 11 -4.52 -10.36 1.85
N CYS A 12 -4.64 -10.83 3.09
CA CYS A 12 -4.27 -10.00 4.23
C CYS A 12 -2.77 -9.67 4.21
N PRO A 13 -2.41 -8.38 4.30
CA PRO A 13 -1.02 -7.98 4.31
C PRO A 13 -0.32 -8.55 5.55
N PRO A 14 0.96 -8.91 5.44
CA PRO A 14 1.82 -9.17 6.59
C PRO A 14 1.68 -8.05 7.64
N PRO A 15 1.59 -8.37 8.95
CA PRO A 15 1.25 -7.39 9.99
C PRO A 15 2.13 -6.14 9.97
N HIS A 16 3.44 -6.27 9.76
CA HIS A 16 4.38 -5.15 9.70
C HIS A 16 4.20 -4.27 8.47
N LEU A 17 3.70 -4.79 7.35
CA LEU A 17 3.42 -3.96 6.16
C LEU A 17 2.22 -3.03 6.35
N LYS A 18 1.39 -3.26 7.37
CA LYS A 18 0.35 -2.29 7.75
C LYS A 18 0.96 -0.97 8.23
N ASP A 19 2.20 -0.97 8.71
CA ASP A 19 2.88 0.25 9.19
C ASP A 19 3.17 1.26 8.09
N LEU A 20 3.01 0.89 6.81
CA LEU A 20 3.01 1.84 5.69
C LEU A 20 2.00 2.99 5.90
N VAL A 21 0.89 2.76 6.62
CA VAL A 21 -0.06 3.83 6.96
C VAL A 21 0.56 4.91 7.84
N MET A 22 1.52 4.54 8.70
CA MET A 22 2.24 5.49 9.55
C MET A 22 3.13 6.42 8.72
N TRP A 23 3.47 6.01 7.50
CA TRP A 23 4.26 6.78 6.54
C TRP A 23 3.39 7.51 5.51
N GLY A 24 2.07 7.59 5.74
CA GLY A 24 1.13 8.33 4.89
C GLY A 24 0.75 7.62 3.59
N PHE A 25 1.00 6.31 3.50
CA PHE A 25 0.49 5.46 2.42
C PHE A 25 -0.87 4.86 2.78
N SER A 26 -1.69 4.53 1.79
CA SER A 26 -2.85 3.66 2.04
C SER A 26 -2.44 2.20 1.93
N VAL A 27 -3.03 1.36 2.79
CA VAL A 27 -2.94 -0.09 2.69
C VAL A 27 -4.35 -0.64 2.57
N ALA A 28 -4.60 -1.36 1.49
CA ALA A 28 -5.89 -1.96 1.21
C ALA A 28 -5.73 -3.44 0.81
N SER A 29 -6.82 -4.20 0.88
CA SER A 29 -6.84 -5.61 0.51
C SER A 29 -8.10 -5.96 -0.28
N LEU A 30 -7.96 -6.87 -1.25
CA LEU A 30 -9.10 -7.45 -1.96
C LEU A 30 -9.86 -8.46 -1.08
N SER A 31 -9.17 -9.03 -0.08
CA SER A 31 -9.75 -9.87 0.96
C SER A 31 -10.17 -9.04 2.19
N ARG A 32 -11.16 -9.54 2.95
CA ARG A 32 -11.61 -8.88 4.18
C ARG A 32 -10.61 -9.14 5.32
N CYS A 33 -9.84 -8.12 5.68
CA CYS A 33 -8.75 -8.23 6.64
C CYS A 33 -8.94 -7.27 7.83
N PRO A 34 -8.77 -7.72 9.08
CA PRO A 34 -8.90 -6.85 10.25
C PRO A 34 -7.93 -5.66 10.21
N GLY A 35 -8.48 -4.45 10.35
CA GLY A 35 -7.72 -3.21 10.39
C GLY A 35 -7.11 -2.78 9.05
N VAL A 36 -7.61 -3.30 7.93
CA VAL A 36 -7.18 -2.94 6.57
C VAL A 36 -8.41 -2.57 5.75
N GLU A 37 -8.29 -1.56 4.90
CA GLU A 37 -9.38 -1.17 3.99
C GLU A 37 -9.67 -2.32 3.02
N HIS A 38 -10.94 -2.71 2.90
CA HIS A 38 -11.37 -3.76 1.97
C HIS A 38 -11.85 -3.15 0.65
N VAL A 39 -11.33 -3.65 -0.47
CA VAL A 39 -11.64 -3.18 -1.83
C VAL A 39 -12.43 -4.26 -2.56
N ALA A 40 -13.74 -4.06 -2.67
CA ALA A 40 -14.64 -4.98 -3.35
C ALA A 40 -14.60 -4.85 -4.89
N ASP A 41 -14.48 -3.62 -5.38
CA ASP A 41 -14.34 -3.30 -6.80
C ASP A 41 -13.02 -2.56 -7.01
N VAL A 42 -12.00 -3.32 -7.42
CA VAL A 42 -10.66 -2.78 -7.62
C VAL A 42 -10.63 -1.75 -8.74
N ARG A 43 -11.40 -1.92 -9.83
CA ARG A 43 -11.32 -1.04 -10.99
C ARG A 43 -11.81 0.36 -10.68
N SER A 44 -12.97 0.48 -10.02
CA SER A 44 -13.44 1.78 -9.56
C SER A 44 -12.58 2.35 -8.44
N TYR A 45 -12.03 1.50 -7.57
CA TYR A 45 -11.23 1.96 -6.44
C TYR A 45 -9.91 2.61 -6.88
N ILE A 46 -9.27 2.15 -7.94
CA ILE A 46 -7.97 2.66 -8.40
C ILE A 46 -8.07 3.97 -9.20
N GLU A 47 -9.25 4.37 -9.64
CA GLU A 47 -9.43 5.59 -10.43
C GLU A 47 -8.88 6.84 -9.71
N GLY A 48 -7.97 7.55 -10.38
CA GLY A 48 -7.35 8.76 -9.86
C GLY A 48 -6.34 8.53 -8.71
N LYS A 49 -5.93 7.29 -8.45
CA LYS A 49 -4.93 6.95 -7.41
C LYS A 49 -3.64 6.43 -8.05
N PHE A 50 -2.50 6.65 -7.37
CA PHE A 50 -1.27 5.93 -7.71
C PHE A 50 -1.27 4.60 -6.97
N VAL A 51 -1.32 3.49 -7.70
CA VAL A 51 -1.59 2.17 -7.12
C VAL A 51 -0.43 1.21 -7.37
N ILE A 52 -0.11 0.45 -6.32
CA ILE A 52 0.85 -0.65 -6.34
C ILE A 52 0.11 -1.90 -5.87
N ILE A 53 0.00 -2.89 -6.75
CA ILE A 53 -0.48 -4.23 -6.38
C ILE A 53 0.70 -5.02 -5.82
N VAL A 54 0.51 -5.61 -4.64
CA VAL A 54 1.56 -6.33 -3.93
C VAL A 54 1.33 -7.84 -4.03
N GLY A 55 2.28 -8.54 -4.62
CA GLY A 55 2.31 -10.01 -4.71
C GLY A 55 1.54 -10.62 -5.88
N ASP A 56 0.79 -9.83 -6.65
CA ASP A 56 0.05 -10.30 -7.83
C ASP A 56 0.42 -9.46 -9.07
N ARG A 57 1.39 -9.97 -9.84
CA ARG A 57 1.88 -9.30 -11.05
C ARG A 57 0.85 -9.30 -12.17
N GLU A 58 0.13 -10.40 -12.35
CA GLU A 58 -0.83 -10.55 -13.45
C GLU A 58 -1.98 -9.56 -13.28
N LEU A 59 -2.49 -9.42 -12.04
CA LEU A 59 -3.49 -8.41 -11.73
C LEU A 59 -2.98 -6.98 -11.93
N ALA A 60 -1.74 -6.70 -11.54
CA ALA A 60 -1.13 -5.38 -11.76
C ALA A 60 -1.06 -5.02 -13.25
N GLU A 61 -0.64 -5.97 -14.08
CA GLU A 61 -0.56 -5.84 -15.53
C GLU A 61 -1.95 -5.66 -16.16
N GLU A 62 -2.96 -6.42 -15.73
CA GLU A 62 -4.35 -6.28 -16.19
C GLU A 62 -4.91 -4.89 -15.90
N LEU A 63 -4.62 -4.36 -14.70
CA LEU A 63 -5.09 -3.06 -14.25
C LEU A 63 -4.24 -1.89 -14.76
N GLY A 64 -3.07 -2.16 -15.36
CA GLY A 64 -2.15 -1.13 -15.83
C GLY A 64 -1.55 -0.28 -14.70
N VAL A 65 -1.29 -0.88 -13.53
CA VAL A 65 -0.77 -0.20 -12.34
C VAL A 65 0.61 -0.75 -11.93
N GLY A 66 1.22 -0.16 -10.90
CA GLY A 66 2.51 -0.63 -10.39
C GLY A 66 2.40 -2.03 -9.76
N HIS A 67 3.46 -2.82 -9.87
CA HIS A 67 3.61 -4.10 -9.18
C HIS A 67 4.79 -4.02 -8.20
N ALA A 68 4.64 -4.64 -7.04
CA ALA A 68 5.74 -4.96 -6.16
C ALA A 68 5.55 -6.37 -5.58
N THR A 69 6.64 -7.08 -5.33
CA THR A 69 6.61 -8.26 -4.47
C THR A 69 6.45 -7.86 -3.01
N VAL A 70 6.02 -8.80 -2.16
CA VAL A 70 6.00 -8.58 -0.71
C VAL A 70 7.38 -8.19 -0.18
N ALA A 71 8.45 -8.83 -0.67
CA ALA A 71 9.82 -8.56 -0.26
C ALA A 71 10.28 -7.13 -0.59
N GLU A 72 9.91 -6.61 -1.77
CA GLU A 72 10.21 -5.23 -2.18
C GLU A 72 9.42 -4.22 -1.32
N ALA A 73 8.14 -4.50 -1.03
CA ALA A 73 7.36 -3.65 -0.13
C ALA A 73 7.96 -3.61 1.29
N GLU A 74 8.50 -4.73 1.77
CA GLU A 74 9.22 -4.77 3.05
C GLU A 74 10.54 -4.01 3.02
N GLU A 75 11.30 -4.13 1.93
CA GLU A 75 12.53 -3.38 1.75
C GLU A 75 12.27 -1.88 1.74
N PHE A 76 11.22 -1.46 1.05
CA PHE A 76 10.76 -0.07 1.05
C PHE A 76 10.40 0.41 2.46
N LEU A 77 9.63 -0.36 3.23
CA LEU A 77 9.30 -0.02 4.61
C LEU A 77 10.53 0.07 5.51
N ARG A 78 11.50 -0.85 5.33
CA ARG A 78 12.77 -0.82 6.06
C ARG A 78 13.59 0.42 5.72
N TRP A 79 13.59 0.82 4.44
CA TRP A 79 14.28 2.01 3.97
C TRP A 79 13.68 3.28 4.60
N LEU A 80 12.36 3.45 4.56
CA LEU A 80 11.65 4.56 5.22
C LEU A 80 12.02 4.68 6.70
N SER A 81 12.06 3.54 7.40
CA SER A 81 12.35 3.49 8.84
C SER A 81 13.81 3.78 9.20
N LYS A 82 14.74 3.66 8.25
CA LYS A 82 16.17 3.94 8.47
C LYS A 82 16.53 5.39 8.19
N GLU A 83 15.91 6.00 7.18
CA GLU A 83 16.32 7.33 6.70
C GLU A 83 15.60 8.49 7.39
N VAL A 84 14.48 8.26 8.08
CA VAL A 84 13.68 9.34 8.69
C VAL A 84 13.54 9.14 10.20
N PRO A 85 14.05 10.06 11.04
CA PRO A 85 13.74 10.05 12.47
C PRO A 85 12.23 10.19 12.65
N VAL A 86 11.62 9.31 13.47
CA VAL A 86 10.17 9.30 13.78
C VAL A 86 9.63 10.68 14.20
N VAL A 87 10.51 11.57 14.66
CA VAL A 87 10.23 12.92 15.17
C VAL A 87 9.86 13.95 14.07
N TYR A 88 10.19 13.73 12.79
CA TYR A 88 9.83 14.68 11.72
C TYR A 88 8.58 14.22 10.96
N LYS A 89 7.38 14.53 11.49
CA LYS A 89 6.11 14.44 10.75
C LYS A 89 5.28 15.75 10.78
N PRO A 90 5.81 16.91 10.36
CA PRO A 90 4.98 18.11 10.26
C PRO A 90 4.19 18.25 8.95
N TYR A 91 4.39 17.37 7.95
CA TYR A 91 3.77 17.52 6.61
C TYR A 91 2.54 16.64 6.35
N MET A 92 1.95 16.03 7.38
CA MET A 92 0.72 15.23 7.28
C MET A 92 -0.44 15.87 8.06
N GLN A 93 -0.62 17.18 7.91
CA GLN A 93 -1.84 17.91 8.30
C GLN A 93 -2.52 18.50 7.08
#